data_AF-A0A9D9VE67-F1
#
_entry.id   AF-A0A9D9VE67-F1
#
_cell.length_a   1.000
_cell.length_b   1.000
_cell.length_c   1.000
_cell.angle_alpha   90.00
_cell.angle_beta   90.00
_cell.angle_gamma   90.00
#
_symmetry.space_group_name_H-M   'P 1'
#
loop_
_entity.id
_entity.type
_entity.pdbx_description
1 polymer ?
#
loop_
_entity_poly.entity_id
_entity_poly.type
_entity_poly.pdbx_seq_one_letter_code
_entity_poly.pdbx_strand_id
1 'polypeptide(L)'
;MNIHKHKSQPYNNTNNNQLTPELNHHLISSRRSGPLGLVLPTKNKRWNSSSQTETNSQTNSQTTPAFTIIEVVLVLAIAGLIFLMVFITLPALQRNQRDTQRKNDMARVLSAVKSFQANNNGIAPQAGDYGPNLVPNYLKANGDEFKDPDGSEYVFAAGSNGYDTPLKGTRKSEYGSSIIYIYYQYECDDGKVKVSSGKNKIAYSIALESGGVYCVNN
;
A
#
# COMPACT_ATOMS: atom_id res chain seq x y z
N MET A 1 -15.46 45.77 -37.68
CA MET A 1 -15.45 44.38 -38.18
C MET A 1 -15.96 43.48 -37.07
N ASN A 2 -17.26 43.18 -37.08
CA ASN A 2 -17.94 42.38 -36.05
C ASN A 2 -18.11 40.96 -36.59
N ILE A 3 -17.50 39.95 -35.97
CA ILE A 3 -17.83 38.54 -36.22
C ILE A 3 -17.87 37.77 -34.90
N HIS A 4 -19.11 37.52 -34.48
CA HIS A 4 -19.70 36.54 -33.58
C HIS A 4 -18.84 35.57 -32.74
N LYS A 5 -19.07 35.67 -31.42
CA LYS A 5 -18.93 34.59 -30.43
C LYS A 5 -19.96 33.48 -30.70
N HIS A 6 -19.54 32.22 -30.67
CA HIS A 6 -20.45 31.07 -30.50
C HIS A 6 -20.29 30.48 -29.08
N LYS A 7 -21.43 30.28 -28.41
CA LYS A 7 -21.57 29.71 -27.07
C LYS A 7 -22.53 28.52 -27.15
N SER A 8 -22.19 27.44 -26.42
CA SER A 8 -23.05 26.33 -25.91
C SER A 8 -23.58 25.30 -26.94
N GLN A 9 -23.66 23.98 -26.67
CA GLN A 9 -24.23 23.21 -25.54
C GLN A 9 -23.70 21.73 -25.52
N PRO A 10 -23.98 20.91 -24.48
CA PRO A 10 -23.34 19.61 -24.20
C PRO A 10 -24.01 18.40 -24.87
N TYR A 11 -23.25 17.32 -25.03
CA TYR A 11 -23.77 16.00 -25.43
C TYR A 11 -24.20 15.21 -24.19
N ASN A 12 -25.49 14.88 -24.13
CA ASN A 12 -26.12 14.05 -23.11
C ASN A 12 -26.82 12.89 -23.82
N ASN A 13 -26.52 11.64 -23.44
CA ASN A 13 -27.34 10.48 -23.82
C ASN A 13 -27.42 9.53 -22.61
N THR A 14 -28.52 9.69 -21.89
CA THR A 14 -29.15 8.69 -21.04
C THR A 14 -29.84 7.65 -21.92
N ASN A 15 -29.45 6.38 -21.80
CA ASN A 15 -30.39 5.28 -22.02
C ASN A 15 -30.21 4.19 -20.97
N ASN A 16 -31.32 4.00 -20.27
CA ASN A 16 -31.61 3.00 -19.26
C ASN A 16 -31.50 1.58 -19.81
N ASN A 17 -31.08 0.63 -18.97
CA ASN A 17 -31.91 -0.54 -18.66
C ASN A 17 -31.32 -1.32 -17.48
N GLN A 18 -32.04 -1.25 -16.36
CA GLN A 18 -32.03 -2.27 -15.32
C GLN A 18 -32.60 -3.57 -15.90
N LEU A 19 -32.02 -4.73 -15.54
CA LEU A 19 -32.72 -6.02 -15.38
C LEU A 19 -31.82 -7.01 -14.62
N THR A 20 -32.17 -7.18 -13.34
CA THR A 20 -32.22 -8.41 -12.50
C THR A 20 -31.00 -9.34 -12.30
N PRO A 21 -30.77 -9.82 -11.05
CA PRO A 21 -29.87 -10.93 -10.77
C PRO A 21 -30.62 -12.28 -10.79
N GLU A 22 -30.13 -13.21 -11.59
CA GLU A 22 -30.45 -14.65 -11.57
C GLU A 22 -29.08 -15.36 -11.69
N LEU A 23 -28.67 -16.36 -10.91
CA LEU A 23 -29.37 -17.58 -10.55
C LEU A 23 -28.66 -18.25 -9.36
N ASN A 24 -29.43 -18.66 -8.36
CA ASN A 24 -29.03 -19.54 -7.26
C ASN A 24 -28.73 -20.95 -7.78
N HIS A 25 -27.57 -21.53 -7.43
CA HIS A 25 -27.31 -22.95 -7.62
C HIS A 25 -27.34 -23.73 -6.30
N HIS A 26 -28.34 -24.61 -6.24
CA HIS A 26 -28.35 -25.95 -5.63
C HIS A 26 -28.13 -26.13 -4.12
N LEU A 27 -29.27 -26.32 -3.46
CA LEU A 27 -29.47 -27.21 -2.33
C LEU A 27 -29.06 -28.66 -2.68
N ILE A 28 -28.33 -29.33 -1.78
CA ILE A 28 -28.33 -30.78 -1.63
C ILE A 28 -28.64 -31.11 -0.17
N SER A 29 -29.89 -31.51 0.07
CA SER A 29 -30.30 -32.20 1.29
C SER A 29 -30.14 -33.71 1.09
N SER A 30 -29.52 -34.41 2.03
CA SER A 30 -29.77 -35.84 2.20
C SER A 30 -30.35 -36.08 3.60
N ARG A 31 -31.58 -36.59 3.61
CA ARG A 31 -32.16 -37.28 4.76
C ARG A 31 -31.65 -38.72 4.75
N ARG A 32 -31.24 -39.23 5.91
CA ARG A 32 -31.57 -40.62 6.27
C ARG A 32 -31.77 -40.77 7.77
N SER A 33 -33.03 -41.09 8.07
CA SER A 33 -33.61 -41.61 9.28
C SER A 33 -33.13 -43.03 9.61
N GLY A 34 -32.97 -43.31 10.90
CA GLY A 34 -32.98 -44.67 11.47
C GLY A 34 -33.50 -44.60 12.91
N PRO A 35 -34.58 -45.32 13.27
CA PRO A 35 -35.15 -45.30 14.62
C PRO A 35 -34.75 -46.51 15.47
N LEU A 36 -34.85 -46.30 16.80
CA LEU A 36 -35.24 -47.23 17.87
C LEU A 36 -34.48 -48.55 18.08
N GLY A 37 -33.92 -48.69 19.30
CA GLY A 37 -33.48 -49.95 19.89
C GLY A 37 -33.28 -49.83 21.40
N LEU A 38 -34.38 -49.89 22.14
CA LEU A 38 -34.44 -50.06 23.61
C LEU A 38 -34.38 -51.56 23.93
N VAL A 39 -33.36 -52.04 24.66
CA VAL A 39 -33.41 -53.31 25.40
C VAL A 39 -32.58 -53.19 26.68
N LEU A 40 -33.25 -53.31 27.84
CA LEU A 40 -32.65 -53.59 29.14
C LEU A 40 -32.49 -55.10 29.32
N PRO A 41 -31.38 -55.58 29.89
CA PRO A 41 -31.39 -56.80 30.67
C PRO A 41 -31.11 -56.54 32.14
N THR A 42 -32.00 -57.10 32.92
CA THR A 42 -32.01 -57.20 34.38
C THR A 42 -30.97 -58.19 34.90
N LYS A 43 -30.35 -57.80 36.00
CA LYS A 43 -30.06 -58.61 37.20
C LYS A 43 -29.02 -59.76 37.13
N ASN A 44 -28.01 -59.56 37.98
CA ASN A 44 -27.48 -60.50 38.98
C ASN A 44 -26.24 -61.33 38.61
N LYS A 45 -25.07 -60.80 38.99
CA LYS A 45 -24.05 -61.62 39.65
C LYS A 45 -23.71 -61.03 41.02
N ARG A 46 -24.22 -61.72 42.04
CA ARG A 46 -23.80 -61.58 43.44
C ARG A 46 -22.40 -62.20 43.57
N TRP A 47 -21.39 -61.35 43.69
CA TRP A 47 -20.09 -61.75 44.25
C TRP A 47 -20.01 -61.19 45.67
N ASN A 48 -20.16 -62.11 46.63
CA ASN A 48 -19.73 -61.93 48.00
C ASN A 48 -18.28 -62.41 48.07
N SER A 49 -17.37 -61.54 48.48
CA SER A 49 -16.09 -61.95 49.07
C SER A 49 -15.64 -60.83 50.00
N SER A 50 -15.93 -61.03 51.28
CA SER A 50 -15.16 -60.59 52.45
C SER A 50 -14.31 -59.32 52.32
N SER A 51 -14.79 -58.29 53.01
CA SER A 51 -14.04 -57.30 53.77
C SER A 51 -12.52 -57.48 53.80
N GLN A 52 -11.80 -56.69 53.01
CA GLN A 52 -10.55 -56.08 53.46
C GLN A 52 -10.63 -54.59 53.10
N THR A 53 -10.83 -53.78 54.12
CA THR A 53 -10.53 -52.35 54.11
C THR A 53 -9.02 -52.19 53.92
N GLU A 54 -8.58 -52.17 52.67
CA GLU A 54 -7.42 -51.36 52.29
C GLU A 54 -7.97 -50.08 51.67
N THR A 55 -7.84 -48.98 52.39
CA THR A 55 -7.97 -47.65 51.82
C THR A 55 -6.79 -47.40 50.88
N ASN A 56 -6.74 -48.07 49.74
CA ASN A 56 -5.93 -47.65 48.61
C ASN A 56 -6.65 -46.47 47.98
N SER A 57 -6.39 -45.28 48.53
CA SER A 57 -6.67 -44.00 47.89
C SER A 57 -5.86 -43.93 46.60
N GLN A 58 -6.32 -44.60 45.54
CA GLN A 58 -5.92 -44.29 44.17
C GLN A 58 -6.56 -42.95 43.84
N THR A 59 -5.94 -41.88 44.30
CA THR A 59 -6.12 -40.55 43.72
C THR A 59 -5.73 -40.70 42.26
N ASN A 60 -6.71 -40.73 41.37
CA ASN A 60 -6.49 -40.43 39.96
C ASN A 60 -6.03 -38.98 39.91
N SER A 61 -4.74 -38.80 40.17
CA SER A 61 -4.03 -37.54 40.04
C SER A 61 -3.99 -37.27 38.56
N GLN A 62 -5.09 -36.72 38.03
CA GLN A 62 -5.06 -35.89 36.85
C GLN A 62 -4.01 -34.83 37.15
N THR A 63 -2.77 -35.10 36.76
CA THR A 63 -1.66 -34.17 36.88
C THR A 63 -2.05 -32.99 36.03
N THR A 64 -2.64 -31.96 36.65
CA THR A 64 -2.88 -30.69 35.97
C THR A 64 -1.51 -30.22 35.53
N PRO A 65 -1.23 -30.12 34.22
CA PRO A 65 0.09 -29.73 33.74
C PRO A 65 0.39 -28.33 34.29
N ALA A 66 1.41 -28.26 35.14
CA ALA A 66 1.83 -27.02 35.75
C ALA A 66 2.60 -26.20 34.70
N PHE A 67 2.00 -25.09 34.23
CA PHE A 67 2.75 -24.04 33.53
C PHE A 67 3.67 -23.38 34.55
N THR A 68 4.95 -23.71 34.53
CA THR A 68 5.89 -23.14 35.49
C THR A 68 6.19 -21.68 35.15
N ILE A 69 6.33 -20.83 36.17
CA ILE A 69 6.67 -19.41 36.01
C ILE A 69 8.01 -19.26 35.27
N ILE A 70 8.96 -20.16 35.51
CA ILE A 70 10.26 -20.16 34.81
C ILE A 70 10.10 -20.39 33.31
N GLU A 71 9.20 -21.28 32.89
CA GLU A 71 8.92 -21.55 31.49
C GLU A 71 8.31 -20.33 30.80
N VAL A 72 7.37 -19.65 31.46
CA VAL A 72 6.78 -18.41 30.95
C VAL A 72 7.83 -17.29 30.87
N VAL A 73 8.71 -17.17 31.87
CA VAL A 73 9.77 -16.13 31.88
C VAL A 73 10.78 -16.35 30.74
N LEU A 74 11.15 -17.59 30.43
CA LEU A 74 12.03 -17.89 29.30
C LEU A 74 11.40 -17.53 27.95
N VAL A 75 10.11 -17.82 27.77
CA VAL A 75 9.37 -17.44 26.56
C VAL A 75 9.29 -15.92 26.42
N LEU A 76 9.00 -15.21 27.52
CA LEU A 76 8.94 -13.75 27.51
C LEU A 76 10.30 -13.11 27.26
N ALA A 77 11.40 -13.72 27.73
CA ALA A 77 12.75 -13.22 27.47
C ALA A 77 13.10 -13.28 25.97
N ILE A 78 12.83 -14.41 25.31
CA ILE A 78 13.09 -14.58 23.87
C ILE A 78 12.14 -13.70 23.05
N ALA A 79 10.85 -13.65 23.42
CA ALA A 79 9.86 -12.81 22.76
C ALA A 79 10.24 -11.32 22.86
N GLY A 80 10.67 -10.84 24.04
CA GLY A 80 11.12 -9.47 24.25
C GLY A 80 12.32 -9.09 23.37
N LEU A 81 13.27 -10.01 23.20
CA LEU A 81 14.45 -9.79 22.35
C LEU A 81 14.08 -9.69 20.86
N ILE A 82 13.15 -10.52 20.38
CA ILE A 82 12.67 -10.47 19.00
C ILE A 82 11.85 -9.19 18.77
N PHE A 83 10.95 -8.84 19.70
CA PHE A 83 10.14 -7.63 19.59
C PHE A 83 11.00 -6.37 19.48
N LEU A 84 12.12 -6.29 20.21
CA LEU A 84 13.05 -5.17 20.10
C LEU A 84 13.56 -4.98 18.66
N MET A 85 14.03 -6.05 18.01
CA MET A 85 14.54 -5.94 16.64
C MET A 85 13.43 -5.57 15.64
N VAL A 86 12.26 -6.20 15.77
CA VAL A 86 11.11 -5.98 14.87
C VAL A 86 10.63 -4.53 14.92
N PHE A 87 10.52 -3.93 16.12
CA PHE A 87 10.05 -2.55 16.23
C PHE A 87 11.01 -1.50 15.68
N ILE A 88 12.32 -1.79 15.64
CA ILE A 88 13.31 -0.89 15.02
C ILE A 88 13.28 -1.04 13.49
N THR A 89 13.14 -2.28 13.00
CA THR A 89 13.34 -2.61 11.58
C THR A 89 12.10 -2.40 10.71
N LEU A 90 10.90 -2.78 11.18
CA LEU A 90 9.66 -2.60 10.42
C LEU A 90 9.40 -1.16 9.96
N PRO A 91 9.55 -0.11 10.81
CA PRO A 91 9.33 1.26 10.35
C PRO A 91 10.36 1.71 9.31
N ALA A 92 11.56 1.12 9.28
CA ALA A 92 12.57 1.39 8.25
C ALA A 92 12.20 0.73 6.91
N LEU A 93 11.71 -0.50 6.94
CA LEU A 93 11.27 -1.21 5.74
C LEU A 93 10.13 -0.50 5.02
N GLN A 94 9.15 0.01 5.77
CA GLN A 94 8.02 0.75 5.20
C GLN A 94 8.48 2.01 4.43
N ARG A 95 9.47 2.74 4.96
CA ARG A 95 10.05 3.91 4.27
C ARG A 95 10.75 3.51 2.97
N ASN A 96 11.50 2.41 2.98
CA ASN A 96 12.20 1.92 1.80
C ASN A 96 11.25 1.47 0.68
N GLN A 97 10.09 0.90 1.04
CA GLN A 97 9.05 0.57 0.07
C GLN A 97 8.45 1.83 -0.56
N ARG A 98 8.12 2.84 0.26
CA ARG A 98 7.62 4.14 -0.24
C ARG A 98 8.64 4.82 -1.14
N ASP A 99 9.93 4.81 -0.78
CA ASP A 99 10.98 5.37 -1.63
C ASP A 99 11.12 4.63 -2.96
N THR A 100 10.94 3.31 -2.97
CA THR A 100 10.92 2.53 -4.21
C THR A 100 9.74 2.91 -5.09
N GLN A 101 8.56 3.10 -4.48
CA GLN A 101 7.38 3.56 -5.19
C GLN A 101 7.57 4.98 -5.75
N ARG A 102 8.09 5.93 -4.97
CA ARG A 102 8.43 7.28 -5.45
C ARG A 102 9.38 7.26 -6.65
N LYS A 103 10.39 6.37 -6.65
CA LYS A 103 11.30 6.22 -7.80
C LYS A 103 10.56 5.70 -9.04
N ASN A 104 9.65 4.75 -8.88
CA ASN A 104 8.81 4.25 -9.97
C ASN A 104 7.86 5.34 -10.48
N ASP A 105 7.30 6.16 -9.60
CA ASP A 105 6.45 7.29 -9.98
C ASP A 105 7.23 8.36 -10.76
N MET A 106 8.49 8.63 -10.40
CA MET A 106 9.37 9.49 -11.20
C MET A 106 9.66 8.90 -12.59
N ALA A 107 9.77 7.58 -12.72
CA ALA A 107 9.89 6.92 -14.02
C ALA A 107 8.59 7.07 -14.84
N ARG A 108 7.42 7.04 -14.21
CA ARG A 108 6.12 7.33 -14.85
C ARG A 108 6.06 8.79 -15.33
N VAL A 109 6.52 9.75 -14.51
CA VAL A 109 6.65 11.17 -14.91
C VAL A 109 7.51 11.32 -16.15
N LEU A 110 8.67 10.67 -16.18
CA LEU A 110 9.56 10.69 -17.34
C LEU A 110 8.87 10.14 -18.60
N SER A 111 8.16 9.01 -18.49
CA SER A 111 7.39 8.45 -19.60
C SER A 111 6.30 9.41 -20.07
N ALA A 112 5.53 9.99 -19.15
CA ALA A 112 4.46 10.95 -19.44
C ALA A 112 4.99 12.19 -20.16
N VAL A 113 6.12 12.73 -19.70
CA VAL A 113 6.80 13.88 -20.34
C VAL A 113 7.23 13.53 -21.76
N LYS A 114 7.79 12.34 -21.99
CA LYS A 114 8.18 11.89 -23.34
C LYS A 114 6.97 11.74 -24.26
N SER A 115 5.87 11.17 -23.76
CA SER A 115 4.61 11.09 -24.51
C SER A 115 4.04 12.47 -24.81
N PHE A 116 4.09 13.40 -23.85
CA PHE A 116 3.69 14.78 -24.07
C PHE A 116 4.54 15.42 -25.18
N GLN A 117 5.86 15.28 -25.12
CA GLN A 117 6.77 15.78 -26.16
C GLN A 117 6.44 15.22 -27.53
N ALA A 118 6.23 13.90 -27.63
CA ALA A 118 5.87 13.24 -28.89
C ALA A 118 4.57 13.81 -29.48
N ASN A 119 3.60 14.14 -28.63
CA ASN A 119 2.31 14.70 -29.03
C ASN A 119 2.32 16.22 -29.26
N ASN A 120 3.40 16.92 -28.85
CA ASN A 120 3.53 18.37 -28.94
C ASN A 120 4.77 18.79 -29.75
N ASN A 121 5.02 18.12 -30.88
CA ASN A 121 6.10 18.45 -31.82
C ASN A 121 7.51 18.48 -31.19
N GLY A 122 7.76 17.64 -30.19
CA GLY A 122 9.02 17.57 -29.46
C GLY A 122 9.20 18.67 -28.40
N ILE A 123 8.19 19.51 -28.16
CA ILE A 123 8.24 20.57 -27.16
C ILE A 123 8.01 19.98 -25.77
N ALA A 124 8.94 20.25 -24.86
CA ALA A 124 8.83 19.84 -23.47
C ALA A 124 7.74 20.61 -22.71
N PRO A 125 7.05 19.99 -21.74
CA PRO A 125 6.07 20.67 -20.90
C PRO A 125 6.68 21.91 -20.24
N GLN A 126 6.01 23.05 -20.34
CA GLN A 126 6.37 24.27 -19.63
C GLN A 126 5.66 24.32 -18.28
N ALA A 127 6.02 25.29 -17.43
CA ALA A 127 5.49 25.38 -16.07
C ALA A 127 3.95 25.37 -16.01
N GLY A 128 3.29 25.98 -17.01
CA GLY A 128 1.82 25.99 -17.12
C GLY A 128 1.19 24.68 -17.58
N ASP A 129 1.96 23.68 -18.03
CA ASP A 129 1.42 22.45 -18.60
C ASP A 129 1.26 21.32 -17.58
N TYR A 130 2.02 21.33 -16.48
CA TYR A 130 2.06 20.19 -15.56
C TYR A 130 0.68 19.89 -14.94
N GLY A 131 0.07 20.90 -14.31
CA GLY A 131 -1.25 20.77 -13.69
C GLY A 131 -2.39 20.50 -14.69
N PRO A 132 -2.61 21.37 -15.69
CA PRO A 132 -3.79 21.26 -16.55
C PRO A 132 -3.66 20.27 -17.70
N ASN A 133 -2.44 19.92 -18.14
CA ASN A 133 -2.24 19.10 -19.34
C ASN A 133 -1.54 17.77 -19.01
N LEU A 134 -0.37 17.80 -18.38
CA LEU A 134 0.44 16.60 -18.16
C LEU A 134 -0.21 15.63 -17.17
N VAL A 135 -0.57 16.11 -15.97
CA VAL A 135 -1.13 15.29 -14.89
C VAL A 135 -2.43 14.61 -15.33
N PRO A 136 -3.48 15.31 -15.79
CA PRO A 136 -4.76 14.67 -16.11
C PRO A 136 -4.68 13.79 -17.37
N ASN A 137 -3.95 14.20 -18.41
CA ASN A 137 -4.00 13.51 -19.70
C ASN A 137 -2.95 12.40 -19.86
N TYR A 138 -1.90 12.39 -19.05
CA TYR A 138 -0.80 11.42 -19.18
C TYR A 138 -0.50 10.64 -17.90
N LEU A 139 -0.57 11.26 -16.72
CA LEU A 139 -0.27 10.57 -15.46
C LEU A 139 -1.49 9.91 -14.81
N LYS A 140 -2.66 10.53 -14.99
CA LYS A 140 -3.96 10.05 -14.50
C LYS A 140 -4.91 9.67 -15.64
N ALA A 141 -4.34 9.39 -16.82
CA ALA A 141 -5.11 8.93 -17.97
C ALA A 141 -5.90 7.66 -17.60
N ASN A 142 -7.08 7.49 -18.20
CA ASN A 142 -7.93 6.30 -18.00
C ASN A 142 -8.34 6.03 -16.54
N GLY A 143 -8.29 7.04 -15.66
CA GLY A 143 -8.64 6.88 -14.25
C GLY A 143 -7.49 6.36 -13.37
N ASP A 144 -6.25 6.33 -13.88
CA ASP A 144 -5.07 5.99 -13.09
C ASP A 144 -4.86 6.97 -11.93
N GLU A 145 -4.34 6.44 -10.82
CA GLU A 145 -3.94 7.23 -9.67
C GLU A 145 -2.45 7.61 -9.76
N PHE A 146 -2.17 8.87 -9.46
CA PHE A 146 -0.81 9.40 -9.37
C PHE A 146 -0.72 10.26 -8.12
N LYS A 147 -0.37 9.60 -7.00
CA LYS A 147 -0.27 10.18 -5.67
C LYS A 147 0.97 9.62 -4.99
N ASP A 148 1.50 10.37 -4.04
CA ASP A 148 2.59 9.94 -3.21
C ASP A 148 2.18 8.74 -2.34
N PRO A 149 3.12 7.83 -1.98
CA PRO A 149 2.80 6.68 -1.12
C PRO A 149 2.26 7.03 0.27
N ASP A 150 2.40 8.30 0.70
CA ASP A 150 1.74 8.81 1.91
C ASP A 150 0.26 9.20 1.71
N GLY A 151 -0.25 9.12 0.48
CA GLY A 151 -1.62 9.43 0.07
C GLY A 151 -1.80 10.87 -0.46
N SER A 152 -0.79 11.71 -0.39
CA SER A 152 -0.85 13.10 -0.85
C SER A 152 -0.77 13.22 -2.36
N GLU A 153 -1.39 14.25 -2.93
CA GLU A 153 -1.22 14.58 -4.34
C GLU A 153 0.19 15.10 -4.62
N TYR A 154 0.77 14.69 -5.75
CA TYR A 154 2.04 15.25 -6.20
C TYR A 154 1.88 16.68 -6.67
N VAL A 155 2.76 17.56 -6.20
CA VAL A 155 2.82 18.97 -6.63
C VAL A 155 4.06 19.18 -7.48
N PHE A 156 3.88 19.77 -8.66
CA PHE A 156 4.98 20.14 -9.54
C PHE A 156 5.38 21.59 -9.28
N ALA A 157 6.66 21.81 -8.96
CA ALA A 157 7.20 23.13 -8.67
C ALA A 157 8.46 23.40 -9.49
N ALA A 158 8.68 24.67 -9.86
CA ALA A 158 9.95 25.07 -10.43
C ALA A 158 11.05 24.98 -9.36
N GLY A 159 12.14 24.30 -9.67
CA GLY A 159 13.36 24.32 -8.86
C GLY A 159 14.29 25.43 -9.31
N SER A 160 15.07 25.99 -8.39
CA SER A 160 16.05 27.03 -8.67
C SER A 160 17.42 26.68 -8.09
N ASN A 161 18.46 26.66 -8.93
CA ASN A 161 19.83 26.27 -8.58
C ASN A 161 19.96 24.83 -8.01
N GLY A 162 21.08 24.15 -8.25
CA GLY A 162 21.33 22.77 -7.78
C GLY A 162 21.37 22.56 -6.26
N TYR A 163 20.93 23.56 -5.48
CA TYR A 163 20.82 23.60 -4.02
C TYR A 163 19.38 23.60 -3.50
N ASP A 164 18.37 23.73 -4.36
CA ASP A 164 16.98 23.38 -4.01
C ASP A 164 16.88 21.85 -3.93
N THR A 165 17.71 21.20 -3.13
CA THR A 165 17.44 19.84 -2.70
C THR A 165 16.05 19.88 -2.07
N PRO A 166 15.08 19.04 -2.46
CA PRO A 166 13.80 18.97 -1.76
C PRO A 166 14.09 18.83 -0.27
N LEU A 167 13.79 19.90 0.46
CA LEU A 167 14.43 20.25 1.72
C LEU A 167 14.14 19.16 2.77
N LYS A 168 15.12 18.29 3.06
CA LYS A 168 15.19 17.67 4.38
C LYS A 168 15.81 18.70 5.34
N GLY A 169 14.98 19.51 5.98
CA GLY A 169 15.32 19.97 7.34
C GLY A 169 15.03 21.41 7.76
N THR A 170 14.89 22.40 6.86
CA THR A 170 14.77 23.81 7.34
C THR A 170 13.52 24.54 6.88
N ARG A 171 12.87 24.08 5.82
CA ARG A 171 11.47 24.42 5.52
C ARG A 171 10.80 23.16 5.02
N LYS A 172 9.98 22.51 5.86
CA LYS A 172 8.88 21.75 5.29
C LYS A 172 8.10 22.76 4.47
N SER A 173 8.12 22.62 3.14
CA SER A 173 7.08 23.23 2.33
C SER A 173 5.73 22.79 2.92
N GLU A 174 4.74 23.66 2.85
CA GLU A 174 3.35 23.38 3.25
C GLU A 174 2.82 22.08 2.62
N TYR A 175 3.46 21.62 1.53
CA TYR A 175 3.16 20.41 0.76
C TYR A 175 4.01 19.16 1.08
N GLY A 176 4.87 19.19 2.12
CA GLY A 176 5.62 18.01 2.55
C GLY A 176 6.68 17.50 1.55
N SER A 177 6.91 16.18 1.52
CA SER A 177 7.87 15.51 0.61
C SER A 177 7.32 15.18 -0.78
N SER A 178 6.06 15.50 -1.05
CA SER A 178 5.32 15.13 -2.26
C SER A 178 5.47 16.16 -3.38
N ILE A 179 6.58 16.93 -3.37
CA ILE A 179 6.89 17.92 -4.39
C ILE A 179 7.91 17.33 -5.36
N ILE A 180 7.56 17.37 -6.64
CA ILE A 180 8.47 17.08 -7.75
C ILE A 180 8.98 18.41 -8.28
N TYR A 181 10.28 18.65 -8.11
CA TYR A 181 10.93 19.85 -8.62
C TYR A 181 11.36 19.66 -10.07
N ILE A 182 11.15 20.70 -10.86
CA ILE A 182 11.46 20.75 -12.30
C ILE A 182 12.55 21.78 -12.54
N TYR A 183 13.64 21.38 -13.19
CA TYR A 183 14.77 22.26 -13.48
C TYR A 183 15.04 22.29 -14.99
N TYR A 184 14.74 23.42 -15.61
CA TYR A 184 14.96 23.63 -17.05
C TYR A 184 16.42 23.98 -17.34
N GLN A 185 17.00 23.32 -18.33
CA GLN A 185 18.43 23.40 -18.69
C GLN A 185 19.33 22.82 -17.60
N TYR A 186 18.85 21.77 -16.92
CA TYR A 186 19.61 21.00 -15.96
C TYR A 186 19.55 19.51 -16.31
N GLU A 187 20.50 18.77 -15.79
CA GLU A 187 20.57 17.32 -15.85
C GLU A 187 20.97 16.73 -14.50
N CYS A 188 20.56 15.50 -14.24
CA CYS A 188 20.97 14.70 -13.10
C CYS A 188 22.40 14.17 -13.31
N ASP A 189 23.21 14.30 -12.26
CA ASP A 189 24.58 13.80 -12.16
C ASP A 189 24.78 13.23 -10.76
N ASP A 190 25.04 11.92 -10.66
CA ASP A 190 25.21 11.22 -9.39
C ASP A 190 24.13 11.53 -8.34
N GLY A 191 22.86 11.62 -8.76
CA GLY A 191 21.72 11.89 -7.88
C GLY A 191 21.55 13.38 -7.49
N LYS A 192 22.33 14.29 -8.07
CA LYS A 192 22.21 15.74 -7.91
C LYS A 192 21.78 16.40 -9.22
N VAL A 193 21.22 17.60 -9.13
CA VAL A 193 20.85 18.40 -10.30
C VAL A 193 22.00 19.35 -10.65
N LYS A 194 22.53 19.28 -11.86
CA LYS A 194 23.57 20.18 -12.39
C LYS A 194 23.10 20.92 -13.63
N VAL A 195 23.62 22.11 -13.88
CA VAL A 195 23.31 22.86 -15.10
C VAL A 195 23.77 22.03 -16.30
N SER A 196 22.90 21.90 -17.31
CA SER A 196 23.22 21.20 -18.55
C SER A 196 23.51 22.22 -19.65
N SER A 197 24.44 21.87 -20.54
CA SER A 197 24.70 22.63 -21.77
C SER A 197 23.57 22.53 -22.79
N GLY A 198 22.65 21.57 -22.62
CA GLY A 198 21.52 21.34 -23.53
C GLY A 198 20.28 22.18 -23.18
N LYS A 199 19.78 22.97 -24.16
CA LYS A 199 18.62 23.86 -23.97
C LYS A 199 17.30 23.14 -23.67
N ASN A 200 17.17 21.88 -24.09
CA ASN A 200 15.96 21.07 -23.92
C ASN A 200 16.09 20.01 -22.80
N LYS A 201 17.14 20.12 -21.97
CA LYS A 201 17.36 19.21 -20.86
C LYS A 201 16.55 19.64 -19.65
N ILE A 202 15.78 18.72 -19.11
CA ILE A 202 14.98 18.95 -17.92
C ILE A 202 15.30 17.83 -16.94
N ALA A 203 15.72 18.24 -15.74
CA ALA A 203 15.87 17.36 -14.60
C ALA A 203 14.63 17.45 -13.71
N TYR A 204 14.21 16.30 -13.19
CA TYR A 204 13.15 16.17 -12.22
C TYR A 204 13.74 15.61 -10.93
N SER A 205 13.41 16.18 -9.78
CA SER A 205 13.90 15.70 -8.50
C SER A 205 12.81 15.57 -7.43
N ILE A 206 12.98 14.62 -6.53
CA ILE A 206 12.09 14.38 -5.38
C ILE A 206 12.90 13.96 -4.15
N ALA A 207 12.44 14.33 -2.95
CA ALA A 207 13.05 13.85 -1.70
C ALA A 207 12.60 12.44 -1.36
N LEU A 208 13.56 11.62 -0.93
CA LEU A 208 13.30 10.30 -0.37
C LEU A 208 13.10 10.38 1.15
N GLU A 209 12.22 9.54 1.67
CA GLU A 209 11.92 9.45 3.10
C GLU A 209 13.08 8.87 3.91
N SER A 210 13.80 7.89 3.37
CA SER A 210 15.05 7.39 3.94
C SER A 210 16.13 8.48 3.95
N GLY A 211 16.11 9.40 2.99
CA GLY A 211 17.00 10.54 2.88
C GLY A 211 17.64 10.66 1.51
N GLY A 212 18.18 11.84 1.22
CA GLY A 212 18.70 12.18 -0.09
C GLY A 212 17.62 12.57 -1.10
N VAL A 213 18.06 12.78 -2.32
CA VAL A 213 17.25 13.23 -3.45
C VAL A 213 17.36 12.18 -4.54
N TYR A 214 16.23 11.85 -5.17
CA TYR A 214 16.22 11.07 -6.40
C TYR A 214 16.01 12.00 -7.58
N CYS A 215 16.79 11.80 -8.64
CA CYS A 215 16.82 12.68 -9.80
C CYS A 215 16.72 11.85 -11.09
N VAL A 216 15.87 12.28 -12.02
CA VAL A 216 15.74 11.70 -13.37
C VAL A 216 15.72 12.79 -14.45
N ASN A 217 16.18 12.46 -15.66
CA ASN A 217 16.26 13.37 -16.81
C ASN A 217 15.36 12.93 -17.94
N ASN A 218 14.93 13.88 -18.78
CA ASN A 218 14.26 13.59 -20.05
C ASN A 218 15.16 12.97 -21.13
#